data_AF-A0AAV5G001-F1
#
_entry.id   AF-A0AAV5G001-F1
#
_cell.length_a   1.000
_cell.length_b   1.000
_cell.length_c   1.000
_cell.angle_alpha   90.00
_cell.angle_beta   90.00
_cell.angle_gamma   90.00
#
_symmetry.space_group_name_H-M   'P 1'
#
loop_
_entity.id
_entity.type
_entity.pdbx_description
1 polymer ?
#
loop_
_entity_poly.entity_id
_entity_poly.type
_entity_poly.pdbx_seq_one_letter_code
_entity_poly.pdbx_strand_id
1 'polypeptide(L)'
;MTLTDDEIDGIKAYIPRLCIARWPKGFKPVPIEKYDGQTNPREWLQLYNTAIRSVGGDSYVMANYLPVCLNPAVRIWLKYLLEESIISWGDLNRKLIESFQATCNRPGNHFDLTRIKQKTDEPLRDYIKQFCTKKTEIPNVPDQQIIVAF
;
A
#
# COMPACT_ATOMS: atom_id res chain seq x y z
N MET A 1 8.60 12.42 -35.55
CA MET A 1 8.82 11.29 -34.62
C MET A 1 7.44 10.83 -34.18
N THR A 2 6.87 9.87 -34.90
CA THR A 2 5.53 9.34 -34.65
C THR A 2 5.59 8.38 -33.49
N LEU A 3 4.93 8.73 -32.37
CA LEU A 3 4.59 7.80 -31.30
C LEU A 3 3.84 6.63 -31.94
N THR A 4 4.39 5.42 -31.86
CA THR A 4 3.70 4.22 -32.37
C THR A 4 2.55 3.90 -31.43
N ASP A 5 1.38 3.52 -31.96
CA ASP A 5 0.19 3.13 -31.20
C ASP A 5 0.47 2.03 -30.15
N ASP A 6 1.57 1.28 -30.29
CA ASP A 6 2.06 0.29 -29.33
C ASP A 6 2.49 0.88 -27.96
N GLU A 7 2.76 2.18 -27.86
CA GLU A 7 3.08 2.81 -26.57
C GLU A 7 1.84 3.06 -25.68
N ILE A 8 0.64 2.92 -26.23
CA ILE A 8 -0.60 3.32 -25.55
C ILE A 8 -1.24 2.18 -24.75
N ASP A 9 -1.00 0.90 -25.07
CA ASP A 9 -1.98 -0.15 -24.68
C ASP A 9 -1.52 -1.23 -23.68
N GLY A 10 -0.29 -1.18 -23.16
CA GLY A 10 0.21 -2.25 -22.29
C GLY A 10 1.17 -1.81 -21.19
N ILE A 11 1.01 -2.38 -19.99
CA ILE A 11 2.07 -2.35 -18.97
C ILE A 11 3.17 -3.28 -19.47
N LYS A 12 4.23 -2.72 -20.06
CA LYS A 12 5.36 -3.48 -20.64
C LYS A 12 6.01 -4.46 -19.66
N ALA A 13 5.89 -4.19 -18.37
CA ALA A 13 6.39 -5.08 -17.32
C ALA A 13 5.63 -6.41 -17.23
N TYR A 14 4.43 -6.52 -17.80
CA TYR A 14 3.63 -7.75 -17.80
C TYR A 14 4.01 -8.60 -19.00
N ILE A 15 4.09 -9.90 -18.79
CA ILE A 15 4.07 -10.84 -19.93
C ILE A 15 2.70 -10.81 -20.62
N PRO A 16 2.64 -11.04 -21.94
CA PRO A 16 1.38 -10.99 -22.70
C PRO A 16 0.25 -11.83 -22.09
N ARG A 17 0.55 -13.04 -21.60
CA ARG A 17 -0.47 -13.93 -20.99
C ARG A 17 -1.12 -13.35 -19.74
N LEU A 18 -0.43 -12.48 -19.00
CA LEU A 18 -0.98 -11.87 -17.79
C LEU A 18 -2.04 -10.82 -18.13
N CYS A 19 -1.96 -10.21 -19.31
CA CYS A 19 -2.90 -9.19 -19.78
C CYS A 19 -4.27 -9.76 -20.22
N ILE A 20 -4.41 -11.09 -20.35
CA ILE A 20 -5.60 -11.75 -20.89
C ILE A 20 -6.65 -12.01 -19.80
N ALA A 21 -6.97 -11.00 -18.99
CA ALA A 21 -7.94 -11.14 -17.91
C ALA A 21 -9.37 -11.34 -18.42
N ARG A 22 -10.07 -12.33 -17.85
CA ARG A 22 -11.51 -12.53 -18.08
C ARG A 22 -12.30 -11.79 -17.02
N TRP A 23 -12.86 -10.64 -17.39
CA TRP A 23 -13.62 -9.79 -16.46
C TRP A 23 -14.93 -10.46 -16.03
N PRO A 24 -15.21 -10.56 -14.71
CA PRO A 24 -16.48 -11.08 -14.20
C PRO A 24 -17.67 -10.25 -14.69
N LYS A 25 -18.82 -10.90 -14.88
CA LYS A 25 -20.05 -10.20 -15.27
C LYS A 25 -20.46 -9.23 -14.15
N GLY A 26 -20.66 -7.96 -14.50
CA GLY A 26 -21.05 -6.93 -13.54
C GLY A 26 -19.91 -6.49 -12.60
N PHE A 27 -18.65 -6.72 -12.97
CA PHE A 27 -17.48 -6.38 -12.18
C PHE A 27 -17.47 -4.90 -11.76
N LYS A 28 -17.79 -4.66 -10.49
CA LYS A 28 -17.81 -3.35 -9.83
C LYS A 28 -17.28 -3.51 -8.41
N PRO A 29 -15.95 -3.50 -8.21
CA PRO A 29 -15.35 -3.62 -6.89
C PRO A 29 -15.85 -2.53 -5.94
N VAL A 30 -15.88 -2.85 -4.65
CA VAL A 30 -16.12 -1.85 -3.60
C VAL A 30 -15.06 -0.74 -3.71
N PRO A 31 -15.42 0.55 -3.57
CA PRO A 31 -14.45 1.63 -3.55
C PRO A 31 -13.39 1.39 -2.47
N ILE A 32 -12.13 1.33 -2.91
CA ILE A 32 -10.97 1.29 -2.03
C ILE A 32 -10.14 2.55 -2.28
N GLU A 33 -9.52 3.06 -1.22
CA GLU A 33 -8.60 4.18 -1.36
C GLU A 33 -7.44 3.79 -2.26
N LYS A 34 -7.04 4.70 -3.15
CA LYS A 34 -5.93 4.45 -4.06
C LYS A 34 -4.64 4.34 -3.27
N TYR A 35 -3.80 3.38 -3.64
CA TYR A 35 -2.50 3.22 -3.01
C TYR A 35 -1.62 4.45 -3.27
N ASP A 36 -1.14 5.06 -2.19
CA ASP A 36 -0.37 6.30 -2.20
C ASP A 36 1.15 6.10 -2.10
N GLY A 37 1.59 4.86 -1.87
CA GLY A 37 3.01 4.52 -1.70
C GLY A 37 3.55 4.78 -0.29
N GLN A 38 2.71 5.27 0.63
CA GLN A 38 3.07 5.53 2.03
C GLN A 38 2.36 4.58 2.99
N THR A 39 1.17 4.11 2.62
CA THR A 39 0.43 3.08 3.37
C THR A 39 1.19 1.76 3.34
N ASN A 40 1.06 0.93 4.39
CA ASN A 40 1.63 -0.41 4.42
C ASN A 40 1.13 -1.23 3.21
N PRO A 41 2.00 -1.64 2.27
CA PRO A 41 1.59 -2.31 1.04
C PRO A 41 0.95 -3.66 1.32
N ARG A 42 1.33 -4.34 2.42
CA ARG A 42 0.76 -5.64 2.77
C ARG A 42 -0.69 -5.51 3.21
N GLU A 43 -0.98 -4.56 4.08
CA GLU A 43 -2.34 -4.27 4.56
C GLU A 43 -3.23 -3.76 3.44
N TRP A 44 -2.73 -2.82 2.64
CA TRP A 44 -3.48 -2.31 1.49
C TRP A 44 -3.77 -3.41 0.46
N LEU A 45 -2.80 -4.27 0.15
CA LEU A 45 -3.00 -5.41 -0.75
C LEU A 45 -4.00 -6.44 -0.20
N GLN A 46 -4.10 -6.62 1.12
CA GLN A 46 -5.12 -7.49 1.72
C GLN A 46 -6.54 -6.96 1.47
N LEU A 47 -6.74 -5.65 1.67
CA LEU A 47 -8.02 -4.99 1.37
C LEU A 47 -8.34 -5.06 -0.12
N TYR A 48 -7.36 -4.74 -0.98
CA TYR A 48 -7.48 -4.86 -2.44
C TYR A 48 -7.90 -6.27 -2.86
N ASN A 49 -7.16 -7.29 -2.42
CA ASN A 49 -7.45 -8.69 -2.74
C ASN A 49 -8.87 -9.09 -2.34
N THR A 50 -9.30 -8.67 -1.16
CA THR A 50 -10.64 -8.98 -0.64
C THR A 50 -11.72 -8.30 -1.47
N ALA A 51 -11.54 -7.02 -1.80
CA ALA A 51 -12.50 -6.26 -2.62
C ALA A 51 -12.67 -6.89 -4.01
N ILE A 52 -11.57 -7.26 -4.68
CA ILE A 52 -11.61 -7.86 -6.03
C ILE A 52 -12.21 -9.28 -5.99
N ARG A 53 -11.84 -10.11 -5.00
CA ARG A 53 -12.42 -11.45 -4.83
C ARG A 53 -13.91 -11.40 -4.54
N SER A 54 -14.38 -10.41 -3.78
CA SER A 54 -15.79 -10.29 -3.42
C SER A 54 -16.73 -10.15 -4.63
N VAL A 55 -16.20 -9.66 -5.76
CA VAL A 55 -16.91 -9.49 -7.03
C VAL A 55 -16.49 -10.52 -8.08
N GLY A 56 -15.89 -11.63 -7.65
CA GLY A 56 -15.53 -12.78 -8.50
C GLY A 56 -14.24 -12.62 -9.31
N GLY A 57 -13.39 -11.64 -8.98
CA GLY A 57 -12.11 -11.45 -9.66
C GLY A 57 -11.07 -12.49 -9.28
N ASP A 58 -10.38 -13.04 -10.28
CA ASP A 58 -9.24 -13.95 -10.12
C ASP A 58 -7.90 -13.20 -10.10
N SER A 59 -6.78 -13.94 -10.10
CA SER A 59 -5.43 -13.36 -10.10
C SER A 59 -5.12 -12.52 -11.35
N TYR A 60 -5.71 -12.86 -12.50
CA TYR A 60 -5.50 -12.08 -13.73
C TYR A 60 -6.26 -10.76 -13.64
N VAL A 61 -7.51 -10.80 -13.18
CA VAL A 61 -8.33 -9.60 -12.91
C VAL A 61 -7.64 -8.71 -11.88
N MET A 62 -7.07 -9.29 -10.82
CA MET A 62 -6.29 -8.54 -9.83
C MET A 62 -5.09 -7.83 -10.45
N ALA A 63 -4.29 -8.51 -11.27
CA ALA A 63 -3.14 -7.89 -11.91
C ALA A 63 -3.57 -6.73 -12.83
N ASN A 64 -4.59 -6.94 -13.65
CA ASN A 64 -5.02 -5.97 -14.65
C ASN A 64 -5.81 -4.79 -14.05
N TYR A 65 -6.46 -4.96 -12.91
CA TYR A 65 -7.21 -3.88 -12.26
C TYR A 65 -6.34 -3.03 -11.31
N LEU A 66 -5.22 -3.57 -10.81
CA LEU A 66 -4.34 -2.89 -9.85
C LEU A 66 -3.96 -1.47 -10.31
N PRO A 67 -3.55 -1.22 -11.57
CA PRO A 67 -3.13 0.10 -12.02
C PRO A 67 -4.19 1.19 -11.79
N VAL A 68 -5.48 0.84 -11.87
CA VAL A 68 -6.61 1.76 -11.61
C VAL A 68 -6.64 2.20 -10.15
N CYS A 69 -6.26 1.31 -9.24
CA CYS A 69 -6.21 1.51 -7.80
C CYS A 69 -4.89 2.12 -7.31
N LEU A 70 -3.94 2.45 -8.19
CA LEU A 70 -2.73 3.18 -7.83
C LEU A 70 -2.92 4.68 -8.03
N ASN A 71 -2.40 5.49 -7.09
CA ASN A 71 -2.26 6.92 -7.30
C ASN A 71 -1.35 7.20 -8.50
N PRO A 72 -1.54 8.31 -9.23
CA PRO A 72 -0.74 8.62 -10.42
C PRO A 72 0.77 8.59 -10.17
N ALA A 73 1.22 9.13 -9.02
CA ALA A 73 2.63 9.14 -8.64
C ALA A 73 3.22 7.72 -8.47
N VAL A 74 2.44 6.81 -7.87
CA VAL A 74 2.84 5.40 -7.68
C VAL A 74 2.76 4.63 -8.99
N ARG A 75 1.75 4.90 -9.82
CA ARG A 75 1.51 4.18 -11.07
C ARG A 75 2.70 4.25 -12.04
N ILE A 76 3.45 5.36 -12.02
CA ILE A 76 4.65 5.54 -12.85
C ILE A 76 5.70 4.44 -12.57
N TRP A 77 5.77 3.90 -11.35
CA TRP A 77 6.67 2.80 -11.00
C TRP A 77 6.51 1.57 -11.91
N LEU A 78 5.29 1.24 -12.34
CA LEU A 78 5.04 0.12 -13.26
C LEU A 78 5.79 0.28 -14.60
N LYS A 79 6.05 1.52 -15.01
CA LYS A 79 6.80 1.84 -16.24
C LYS A 79 8.31 1.69 -16.09
N TYR A 80 8.82 1.73 -14.86
CA TYR A 80 10.26 1.58 -14.57
C TYR A 80 10.68 0.14 -14.31
N LEU A 81 9.73 -0.79 -14.26
CA LEU A 81 10.03 -2.21 -14.16
C LEU A 81 10.55 -2.74 -15.49
N LEU A 82 11.47 -3.71 -15.42
CA LEU A 82 11.95 -4.43 -16.60
C LEU A 82 10.77 -5.06 -17.35
N GLU A 83 10.86 -5.00 -18.68
CA GLU A 83 9.86 -5.60 -19.57
C GLU A 83 9.68 -7.08 -19.25
N GLU A 84 8.43 -7.55 -19.30
CA GLU A 84 8.04 -8.94 -19.05
C GLU A 84 8.48 -9.52 -17.70
N SER A 85 8.90 -8.68 -16.75
CA SER A 85 9.40 -9.13 -15.44
C SER A 85 8.30 -9.56 -14.46
N ILE A 86 7.04 -9.32 -14.79
CA ILE A 86 5.87 -9.71 -14.00
C ILE A 86 5.15 -10.84 -14.73
N ILE A 87 5.30 -12.06 -14.21
CA ILE A 87 4.73 -13.25 -14.81
C ILE A 87 3.44 -13.74 -14.13
N SER A 88 3.12 -13.19 -12.96
CA SER A 88 1.98 -13.56 -12.13
C SER A 88 1.54 -12.42 -11.20
N TRP A 89 0.33 -12.55 -10.62
CA TRP A 89 -0.12 -11.68 -9.52
C TRP A 89 0.84 -11.71 -8.31
N GLY A 90 1.43 -12.88 -8.03
CA GLY A 90 2.40 -13.04 -6.94
C GLY A 90 3.66 -12.18 -7.15
N ASP A 91 4.18 -12.14 -8.37
CA ASP A 91 5.35 -11.33 -8.71
C ASP A 91 5.08 -9.83 -8.61
N LEU A 92 3.89 -9.41 -9.07
CA LEU A 92 3.47 -8.02 -8.96
C LEU A 92 3.36 -7.60 -7.49
N ASN A 93 2.71 -8.41 -6.65
CA ASN A 93 2.62 -8.15 -5.21
C ASN A 93 3.99 -8.06 -4.55
N ARG A 94 4.86 -9.01 -4.85
CA ARG A 94 6.22 -9.05 -4.30
C ARG A 94 6.98 -7.78 -4.68
N LYS A 95 7.01 -7.42 -5.96
CA LYS A 95 7.69 -6.21 -6.45
C LYS A 95 7.10 -4.93 -5.85
N LEU A 96 5.78 -4.84 -5.68
CA LEU A 96 5.13 -3.69 -5.06
C LEU A 96 5.56 -3.57 -3.59
N ILE A 97 5.54 -4.67 -2.84
CA ILE A 97 6.00 -4.69 -1.46
C ILE A 97 7.48 -4.31 -1.40
N GLU A 98 8.36 -4.93 -2.18
CA GLU A 98 9.80 -4.61 -2.20
C GLU A 98 10.06 -3.14 -2.51
N SER A 99 9.28 -2.53 -3.40
CA SER A 99 9.48 -1.15 -3.85
C SER A 99 8.99 -0.12 -2.83
N PHE A 100 7.90 -0.40 -2.12
CA PHE A 100 7.24 0.58 -1.26
C PHE A 100 7.27 0.25 0.24
N GLN A 101 7.72 -0.94 0.64
CA GLN A 101 7.83 -1.31 2.06
C GLN A 101 8.85 -0.42 2.80
N ALA A 102 9.90 0.03 2.13
CA ALA A 102 10.90 0.93 2.70
C ALA A 102 10.42 2.39 2.79
N THR A 103 9.49 2.79 1.92
CA THR A 103 8.89 4.14 1.90
C THR A 103 7.63 4.24 2.74
N CYS A 104 7.19 3.13 3.34
CA CYS A 104 6.08 3.15 4.27
C CYS A 104 6.37 4.04 5.45
N ASN A 105 5.37 4.84 5.83
CA ASN A 105 5.31 5.35 7.19
C ASN A 105 5.32 4.12 8.09
N ARG A 106 6.44 3.87 8.77
CA ARG A 106 6.48 2.82 9.76
C ARG A 106 5.37 3.15 10.75
N PRO A 107 4.46 2.20 11.08
CA PRO A 107 3.67 2.39 12.29
C PRO A 107 4.68 2.72 13.38
N GLY A 108 4.43 3.78 14.14
CA GLY A 108 5.38 4.19 15.18
C GLY A 108 5.73 2.98 16.03
N ASN A 109 6.93 2.91 16.58
CA ASN A 109 7.27 1.85 17.52
C ASN A 109 7.38 2.44 18.92
N HIS A 110 7.60 1.61 19.93
CA HIS A 110 7.69 2.09 21.32
C HIS A 110 8.78 3.16 21.54
N PHE A 111 9.84 3.21 20.73
CA PHE A 111 10.82 4.29 20.79
C PHE A 111 10.22 5.64 20.36
N ASP A 112 9.14 5.67 19.58
CA ASP A 112 8.45 6.91 19.26
C ASP A 112 7.67 7.45 20.47
N LEU A 113 7.25 6.58 21.41
CA LEU A 113 6.68 7.01 22.69
C LEU A 113 7.74 7.64 23.60
N THR A 114 8.95 7.09 23.64
CA THR A 114 10.03 7.63 24.50
C THR A 114 10.51 9.01 24.05
N ARG A 115 10.20 9.42 22.82
CA ARG A 115 10.51 10.73 22.25
C ARG A 115 9.47 11.80 22.60
N ILE A 116 8.31 11.41 23.13
CA ILE A 116 7.33 12.35 23.68
C ILE A 116 7.76 12.68 25.10
N LYS A 117 8.22 13.91 25.31
CA LYS A 117 8.58 14.44 26.62
C LYS A 117 7.73 15.67 26.91
N GLN A 118 7.22 15.75 28.13
CA GLN A 118 6.51 16.94 28.59
C GLN A 118 7.44 18.15 28.49
N LYS A 119 6.99 19.20 27.82
CA LYS A 119 7.75 20.47 27.75
C LYS A 119 7.57 21.24 29.05
N THR A 120 8.54 22.11 29.37
CA THR A 120 8.58 22.88 30.63
C THR A 120 7.32 23.73 30.88
N ASP A 121 6.67 24.19 29.81
CA ASP A 121 5.47 25.03 29.86
C ASP A 121 4.18 24.30 29.40
N GLU A 122 4.23 22.99 29.24
CA GLU A 122 3.08 22.19 28.78
C GLU A 122 2.27 21.67 29.97
N PRO A 123 0.95 21.95 30.04
CA PRO A 123 0.08 21.37 31.06
C PRO A 123 0.09 19.85 30.97
N LEU A 124 0.13 19.17 32.11
CA LEU A 124 0.17 17.70 32.18
C LEU A 124 -0.95 17.03 31.35
N ARG A 125 -2.14 17.64 31.33
CA ARG A 125 -3.27 17.16 30.54
C ARG A 125 -3.00 17.12 29.03
N ASP A 126 -2.28 18.12 28.53
CA ASP A 126 -1.98 18.22 27.10
C ASP A 126 -0.86 17.26 26.70
N TYR A 127 0.14 17.08 27.58
CA TYR A 127 1.14 16.01 27.45
C TYR A 127 0.49 14.62 27.39
N ILE A 128 -0.38 14.29 28.34
CA ILE A 128 -1.11 13.01 28.38
C ILE A 128 -1.91 12.81 27.08
N LYS A 129 -2.59 13.86 26.60
CA LYS A 129 -3.35 13.81 25.36
C LYS A 129 -2.46 13.52 24.15
N GLN A 130 -1.31 14.18 24.02
CA GLN A 130 -0.32 13.89 22.97
C GLN A 130 0.20 12.45 23.06
N PHE A 131 0.61 12.02 24.25
CA PHE A 131 1.13 10.67 24.48
C PHE A 131 0.10 9.59 24.13
N CYS A 132 -1.14 9.74 24.59
CA CYS A 132 -2.23 8.81 24.27
C CYS A 132 -2.56 8.78 22.79
N THR A 133 -2.56 9.94 22.12
CA THR A 133 -2.79 10.02 20.67
C THR A 133 -1.70 9.27 19.91
N LYS A 134 -0.43 9.46 20.27
CA LYS A 134 0.68 8.74 19.65
C LYS A 134 0.63 7.24 19.93
N LYS A 135 0.24 6.84 21.15
CA LYS A 135 0.03 5.43 21.50
C LYS A 135 -1.03 4.77 20.62
N THR A 136 -2.10 5.46 20.24
CA THR A 136 -3.11 4.90 19.33
C THR A 136 -2.62 4.66 17.90
N GLU A 137 -1.54 5.31 17.49
CA GLU A 137 -0.90 5.10 16.19
C GLU A 137 0.05 3.88 16.18
N ILE A 138 0.29 3.26 17.34
CA ILE A 138 1.24 2.15 17.50
C ILE A 138 0.50 0.86 17.89
N PRO A 139 0.37 -0.10 16.96
CA PRO A 139 -0.26 -1.37 17.29
C PRO A 139 0.62 -2.22 18.23
N ASN A 140 0.00 -2.86 19.22
CA ASN A 140 0.59 -3.89 20.09
C ASN A 140 1.83 -3.48 20.91
N VAL A 141 1.84 -2.30 21.56
CA VAL A 141 2.89 -1.97 22.54
C VAL A 141 2.64 -2.70 23.87
N PRO A 142 3.61 -3.48 24.40
CA PRO A 142 3.50 -4.08 25.73
C PRO A 142 3.43 -3.03 26.83
N ASP A 143 2.63 -3.25 27.88
CA ASP A 143 2.46 -2.31 29.01
C ASP A 143 3.79 -1.89 29.65
N GLN A 144 4.75 -2.82 29.73
CA GLN A 144 6.08 -2.54 30.26
C GLN A 144 6.83 -1.46 29.46
N GLN A 145 6.64 -1.41 28.14
CA GLN A 145 7.27 -0.39 27.29
C GLN A 145 6.53 0.95 27.35
N ILE A 146 5.23 0.93 27.66
CA ILE A 146 4.44 2.16 27.89
C ILE A 146 4.88 2.83 29.20
N ILE A 147 5.08 2.05 30.26
CA ILE A 147 5.51 2.56 31.58
C ILE A 147 6.91 3.20 31.49
N VAL A 148 7.82 2.61 30.71
CA VAL A 148 9.18 3.15 30.51
C VAL A 148 9.17 4.44 29.67
N ALA A 149 8.20 4.60 28.78
CA ALA A 149 8.12 5.74 27.89
C ALA A 149 7.43 6.98 28.49
N PHE A 150 6.53 6.78 29.46
CA PHE A 150 5.76 7.82 30.13
C PHE A 150 6.60 8.64 31.11
#